data_AF-A0A852B105-F1
#
_entry.id   AF-A0A852B105-F1
#
_cell.length_a   1.000
_cell.length_b   1.000
_cell.length_c   1.000
_cell.angle_alpha   90.00
_cell.angle_beta   90.00
_cell.angle_gamma   90.00
#
_symmetry.space_group_name_H-M   'P 1'
#
loop_
_entity.id
_entity.type
_entity.pdbx_description
1 polymer ?
#
loop_
_entity_poly.entity_id
_entity_poly.type
_entity_poly.pdbx_seq_one_letter_code
_entity_poly.pdbx_strand_id
1 'polypeptide(L)'
;ALQNFETAVRENVTINGQPWEEASDDSRLQSESNIKILEDQFDELIVETATRRKQWPKKILVHAIQTMKAEQEMLVSNLRLSENLCIKKSIIQYAYIADLKQATEAASKQISEAMQSIPALIEKAEGFSQALTLQPTLELCKLRQEVFSGCKVKEENNVQNLVPPGEVTPTGTVSSKNPYVLLKRRKAADSPERRRYPLRRRKITLSA
;
A
#
# COMPACT_ATOMS: atom_id res chain seq x y z
N ALA A 1 102.57 47.65 8.87
CA ALA A 1 101.67 48.73 8.42
C ALA A 1 100.53 48.22 7.55
N LEU A 2 100.79 47.38 6.52
CA LEU A 2 99.74 46.87 5.62
C LEU A 2 98.66 46.02 6.30
N GLN A 3 99.04 45.11 7.21
CA GLN A 3 98.07 44.26 7.93
C GLN A 3 97.07 45.08 8.75
N ASN A 4 97.53 46.14 9.42
CA ASN A 4 96.65 47.02 10.20
C ASN A 4 95.63 47.76 9.32
N PHE A 5 95.99 48.06 8.08
CA PHE A 5 95.09 48.71 7.14
C PHE A 5 94.02 47.75 6.62
N GLU A 6 94.41 46.52 6.23
CA GLU A 6 93.45 45.51 5.77
C GLU A 6 92.44 45.13 6.85
N THR A 7 92.89 44.92 8.09
CA THR A 7 92.01 44.63 9.23
C THR A 7 91.04 45.78 9.50
N ALA A 8 91.52 47.03 9.48
CA ALA A 8 90.67 48.19 9.64
C ALA A 8 89.60 48.30 8.53
N VAL A 9 89.94 47.94 7.28
CA VAL A 9 88.96 47.88 6.20
C VAL A 9 87.91 46.80 6.44
N ARG A 10 88.31 45.58 6.83
CA ARG A 10 87.36 44.48 7.11
C ARG A 10 86.40 44.79 8.27
N GLU A 11 86.88 45.50 9.30
CA GLU A 11 86.04 45.85 10.46
C GLU A 11 85.03 46.97 10.15
N ASN A 12 85.33 47.85 9.19
CA ASN A 12 84.49 49.00 8.88
C ASN A 12 83.58 48.81 7.65
N VAL A 13 83.75 47.72 6.90
CA VAL A 13 82.92 47.41 5.73
C VAL A 13 81.97 46.26 6.05
N THR A 14 80.70 46.44 5.75
CA THR A 14 79.68 45.38 5.82
C THR A 14 79.29 44.90 4.42
N ILE A 15 79.09 43.60 4.26
CA ILE A 15 78.58 42.99 3.02
C ILE A 15 77.14 42.55 3.31
N ASN A 16 76.17 43.05 2.54
CA ASN A 16 74.73 42.80 2.75
C ASN A 16 74.24 43.07 4.18
N GLY A 17 74.84 44.04 4.88
CA GLY A 17 74.49 44.41 6.25
C GLY A 17 75.02 43.45 7.32
N GLN A 18 75.86 42.47 6.96
CA GLN A 18 76.60 41.61 7.89
C GLN A 18 78.07 42.05 7.97
N PRO A 19 78.74 41.88 9.13
CA PRO A 19 80.17 42.11 9.24
C PRO A 19 80.94 41.18 8.30
N TRP A 20 82.10 41.63 7.83
CA TRP A 20 82.88 40.97 6.77
C TRP A 20 83.19 39.48 7.04
N GLU A 21 83.38 39.09 8.31
CA GLU A 21 83.67 37.69 8.71
C GLU A 21 82.42 36.77 8.70
N GLU A 22 81.22 37.34 8.82
CA GLU A 22 79.94 36.60 8.83
C GLU A 22 79.26 36.62 7.46
N ALA A 23 79.66 37.54 6.59
CA ALA A 23 79.29 37.51 5.19
C ALA A 23 79.88 36.23 4.58
N SER A 24 79.00 35.27 4.26
CA SER A 24 79.41 33.97 3.73
C SER A 24 80.32 34.17 2.52
N ASP A 25 81.59 33.80 2.66
CA ASP A 25 82.49 33.70 1.53
C ASP A 25 81.99 32.52 0.71
N ASP A 26 81.29 32.83 -0.37
CA ASP A 26 80.63 31.89 -1.28
C ASP A 26 81.73 31.14 -2.05
N SER A 27 82.45 30.28 -1.33
CA SER A 27 83.66 29.64 -1.80
C SER A 27 83.28 28.68 -2.93
N ARG A 28 83.61 29.06 -4.17
CA ARG A 28 83.21 28.37 -5.41
C ARG A 28 83.44 26.84 -5.37
N LEU A 29 84.44 26.37 -4.61
CA LEU A 29 84.78 24.95 -4.47
C LEU A 29 83.74 24.15 -3.66
N GLN A 30 83.14 24.73 -2.62
CA GLN A 30 82.02 24.09 -1.90
C GLN A 30 80.74 24.15 -2.72
N SER A 31 80.54 25.23 -3.48
CA SER A 31 79.40 25.40 -4.38
C SER A 31 79.38 24.34 -5.49
N GLU A 32 80.51 24.01 -6.11
CA GLU A 32 80.59 22.98 -7.17
C GLU A 32 80.20 21.57 -6.68
N SER A 33 80.64 21.17 -5.48
CA SER A 33 80.24 19.88 -4.89
C SER A 33 78.75 19.86 -4.52
N ASN A 34 78.23 20.97 -3.98
CA ASN A 34 76.83 21.07 -3.61
C ASN A 34 75.91 21.10 -4.84
N ILE A 35 76.33 21.74 -5.92
CA ILE A 35 75.61 21.77 -7.20
C ILE A 35 75.49 20.35 -7.75
N LYS A 36 76.58 19.58 -7.77
CA LYS A 36 76.54 18.21 -8.29
C LYS A 36 75.60 17.30 -7.50
N ILE A 37 75.60 17.39 -6.17
CA ILE A 37 74.67 16.63 -5.31
C ILE A 37 73.21 17.01 -5.64
N LEU A 38 72.95 18.30 -5.86
CA LEU A 38 71.61 18.78 -6.18
C LEU A 38 71.16 18.34 -7.58
N GLU A 39 72.06 18.34 -8.56
CA GLU A 39 71.82 17.83 -9.91
C GLU A 39 71.50 16.34 -9.89
N ASP A 40 72.26 15.53 -9.16
CA ASP A 40 72.02 14.09 -9.02
C ASP A 40 70.63 13.82 -8.39
N GLN A 41 70.25 14.57 -7.36
CA GLN A 41 68.92 14.48 -6.75
C GLN A 41 67.81 14.92 -7.70
N PHE A 42 68.05 15.97 -8.48
CA PHE A 42 67.09 16.44 -9.46
C PHE A 42 66.86 15.41 -10.56
N ASP A 43 67.94 14.82 -11.09
CA ASP A 43 67.87 13.76 -12.08
C ASP A 43 67.12 12.52 -11.58
N GLU A 44 67.35 12.13 -10.32
CA GLU A 44 66.58 11.06 -9.68
C GLU A 44 65.07 11.38 -9.67
N LEU A 45 64.69 12.59 -9.26
CA LEU A 45 63.30 13.02 -9.24
C LEU A 45 62.68 13.11 -10.64
N ILE A 46 63.45 13.55 -11.64
CA ILE A 46 62.99 13.59 -13.04
C ILE A 46 62.72 12.18 -13.55
N VAL A 47 63.63 11.23 -13.30
CA VAL A 47 63.45 9.83 -13.69
C VAL A 47 62.27 9.20 -12.94
N GLU A 48 62.16 9.39 -11.64
CA GLU A 48 61.03 8.89 -10.85
C GLU A 48 59.71 9.47 -11.37
N THR A 49 59.65 10.78 -11.61
CA THR A 49 58.42 11.42 -12.09
C THR A 49 58.06 10.94 -13.49
N ALA A 50 59.02 10.82 -14.40
CA ALA A 50 58.79 10.34 -15.76
C ALA A 50 58.33 8.88 -15.77
N THR A 51 58.96 8.01 -14.96
CA THR A 51 58.55 6.62 -14.81
C THR A 51 57.16 6.52 -14.20
N ARG A 52 56.84 7.37 -13.20
CA ARG A 52 55.51 7.40 -12.59
C ARG A 52 54.44 7.80 -13.60
N ARG A 53 54.66 8.89 -14.36
CA ARG A 53 53.75 9.36 -15.41
C ARG A 53 53.52 8.30 -16.50
N LYS A 54 54.52 7.46 -16.80
CA LYS A 54 54.42 6.40 -17.79
C LYS A 54 53.68 5.15 -17.28
N GLN A 55 53.93 4.73 -16.03
CA GLN A 55 53.49 3.42 -15.52
C GLN A 55 52.18 3.50 -14.75
N TRP A 56 51.99 4.49 -13.88
CA TRP A 56 50.82 4.53 -12.99
C TRP A 56 49.48 4.66 -13.71
N PRO A 57 49.33 5.46 -14.79
CA PRO A 57 48.06 5.50 -15.52
C PRO A 57 47.63 4.12 -16.03
N LYS A 58 48.59 3.28 -16.45
CA LYS A 58 48.31 1.91 -16.91
C LYS A 58 47.86 1.01 -15.76
N LYS A 59 48.50 1.11 -14.60
CA LYS A 59 48.10 0.35 -13.39
C LYS A 59 46.72 0.77 -12.89
N ILE A 60 46.48 2.07 -12.80
CA ILE A 60 45.19 2.65 -12.39
C ILE A 60 44.09 2.20 -13.35
N LEU A 61 44.33 2.26 -14.65
CA LEU A 61 43.36 1.84 -15.66
C LEU A 61 42.92 0.38 -15.49
N VAL A 62 43.85 -0.54 -15.23
CA VAL A 62 43.51 -1.95 -15.00
C VAL A 62 42.59 -2.11 -13.80
N HIS A 63 42.90 -1.45 -12.68
CA HIS A 63 42.06 -1.52 -11.48
C HIS A 63 40.70 -0.85 -11.71
N ALA A 64 40.65 0.30 -12.37
CA ALA A 64 39.39 0.97 -12.70
C ALA A 64 38.49 0.08 -13.57
N ILE A 65 39.03 -0.58 -14.59
CA ILE A 65 38.28 -1.52 -15.44
C ILE A 65 37.77 -2.71 -14.62
N GLN A 66 38.60 -3.28 -13.74
CA GLN A 66 38.19 -4.39 -12.87
C GLN A 66 37.04 -4.00 -11.96
N THR A 67 37.14 -2.84 -11.29
CA THR A 67 36.09 -2.31 -10.42
C THR A 67 34.80 -2.04 -11.19
N MET A 68 34.88 -1.37 -12.35
CA MET A 68 33.70 -1.10 -13.19
C MET A 68 33.01 -2.39 -13.65
N LYS A 69 33.79 -3.43 -14.02
CA LYS A 69 33.23 -4.74 -14.39
C LYS A 69 32.55 -5.42 -13.21
N ALA A 70 33.16 -5.40 -12.02
CA ALA A 70 32.57 -5.97 -10.82
C ALA A 70 31.27 -5.26 -10.41
N GLU A 71 31.24 -3.93 -10.49
CA GLU A 71 30.03 -3.14 -10.27
C GLU A 71 28.93 -3.49 -11.28
N GLN A 72 29.28 -3.61 -12.57
CA GLN A 72 28.34 -4.01 -13.60
C GLN A 72 27.79 -5.43 -13.36
N GLU A 73 28.62 -6.39 -12.99
CA GLU A 73 28.20 -7.75 -12.66
C GLU A 73 27.25 -7.78 -11.46
N MET A 74 27.53 -6.97 -10.43
CA MET A 74 26.65 -6.83 -9.27
C MET A 74 25.29 -6.23 -9.68
N LEU A 75 25.26 -5.23 -10.54
CA LEU A 75 24.01 -4.64 -11.05
C LEU A 75 23.19 -5.64 -11.86
N VAL A 76 23.83 -6.39 -12.78
CA VAL A 76 23.17 -7.43 -13.58
C VAL A 76 22.58 -8.52 -12.67
N SER A 77 23.32 -8.94 -11.64
CA SER A 77 22.86 -9.94 -10.68
C SER A 77 21.66 -9.45 -9.87
N ASN A 78 21.68 -8.19 -9.41
CA ASN A 78 20.55 -7.58 -8.70
C ASN A 78 19.31 -7.42 -9.59
N LEU A 79 19.48 -7.02 -10.86
CA LEU A 79 18.37 -6.92 -11.81
C LEU A 79 17.71 -8.29 -12.02
N ARG A 80 18.51 -9.34 -12.22
CA ARG A 80 18.01 -10.73 -12.35
C ARG A 80 17.29 -11.22 -11.09
N LEU A 81 17.79 -10.89 -9.90
CA LEU A 81 17.10 -11.21 -8.64
C LEU A 81 15.74 -10.48 -8.55
N SER A 82 15.67 -9.22 -9.00
CA SER A 82 14.44 -8.43 -9.04
C SER A 82 13.39 -9.03 -10.00
N GLU A 83 13.79 -9.43 -11.20
CA GLU A 83 12.92 -10.10 -12.17
C GLU A 83 12.37 -11.42 -11.62
N ASN A 84 13.23 -12.25 -11.03
CA ASN A 84 12.83 -13.51 -10.41
C ASN A 84 11.85 -13.31 -9.23
N LEU A 85 12.07 -12.27 -8.43
CA LEU A 85 11.16 -11.91 -7.34
C LEU A 85 9.81 -11.41 -7.87
N CYS A 86 9.81 -10.66 -8.97
CA CYS A 86 8.60 -10.20 -9.66
C CYS A 86 7.78 -11.40 -10.18
N ILE A 87 8.43 -12.36 -10.84
CA ILE A 87 7.79 -13.58 -11.34
C ILE A 87 7.22 -14.43 -10.19
N LYS A 88 7.93 -14.56 -9.07
CA LYS A 88 7.40 -15.28 -7.90
C LYS A 88 6.17 -14.58 -7.32
N LYS A 89 6.17 -13.26 -7.21
CA LYS A 89 5.01 -12.48 -6.72
C LYS A 89 3.81 -12.65 -7.65
N SER A 90 4.00 -12.62 -8.97
CA SER A 90 2.90 -12.79 -9.92
C SER A 90 2.29 -14.18 -9.85
N ILE A 91 3.10 -15.24 -9.71
CA ILE A 91 2.62 -16.62 -9.55
C ILE A 91 1.80 -16.78 -8.26
N ILE A 92 2.30 -16.26 -7.13
CA ILE A 92 1.58 -16.32 -5.84
C ILE A 92 0.24 -15.57 -5.93
N GLN A 93 0.24 -14.40 -6.57
CA GLN A 93 -0.96 -13.60 -6.75
C GLN A 93 -1.98 -14.31 -7.66
N TYR A 94 -1.54 -14.99 -8.71
CA TYR A 94 -2.42 -15.73 -9.60
C TYR A 94 -3.06 -16.95 -8.91
N ALA A 95 -2.28 -17.69 -8.11
CA ALA A 95 -2.78 -18.80 -7.30
C ALA A 95 -3.84 -18.32 -6.30
N TYR A 96 -3.56 -17.24 -5.58
CA TYR A 96 -4.52 -16.63 -4.64
C TYR A 96 -5.82 -16.19 -5.32
N ILE A 97 -5.73 -15.56 -6.51
CA ILE A 97 -6.91 -15.13 -7.27
C ILE A 97 -7.74 -16.33 -7.75
N ALA A 98 -7.08 -17.42 -8.18
CA ALA A 98 -7.77 -18.63 -8.60
C ALA A 98 -8.56 -19.28 -7.45
N ASP A 99 -7.93 -19.42 -6.28
CA ASP A 99 -8.56 -19.95 -5.07
C ASP A 99 -9.75 -19.10 -4.64
N LEU A 100 -9.57 -17.77 -4.61
CA LEU A 100 -10.63 -16.82 -4.27
C LEU A 100 -11.82 -16.93 -5.25
N LYS A 101 -11.54 -17.06 -6.55
CA LYS A 101 -12.57 -17.23 -7.57
C LYS A 101 -13.35 -18.53 -7.33
N GLN A 102 -12.65 -19.64 -7.09
CA GLN A 102 -13.29 -20.93 -6.81
C GLN A 102 -14.16 -20.89 -5.54
N ALA A 103 -13.65 -20.28 -4.46
CA ALA A 103 -14.41 -20.13 -3.23
C ALA A 103 -15.67 -19.27 -3.42
N THR A 104 -15.56 -18.18 -4.19
CA THR A 104 -16.69 -17.30 -4.50
C THR A 104 -17.73 -18.00 -5.36
N GLU A 105 -17.29 -18.80 -6.34
CA GLU A 105 -18.19 -19.59 -7.20
C GLU A 105 -18.93 -20.66 -6.39
N ALA A 106 -18.22 -21.38 -5.51
CA ALA A 106 -18.82 -22.36 -4.61
C ALA A 106 -19.85 -21.71 -3.68
N ALA A 107 -19.51 -20.57 -3.06
CA ALA A 107 -20.43 -19.82 -2.21
C ALA A 107 -21.65 -19.31 -3.00
N SER A 108 -21.46 -18.80 -4.21
CA SER A 108 -22.55 -18.34 -5.07
C SER A 108 -23.50 -19.49 -5.44
N LYS A 109 -22.96 -20.68 -5.71
CA LYS A 109 -23.77 -21.87 -5.99
C LYS A 109 -24.60 -22.28 -4.78
N GLN A 110 -24.01 -22.31 -3.59
CA GLN A 110 -24.73 -22.60 -2.34
C GLN A 110 -25.85 -21.60 -2.07
N ILE A 111 -25.59 -20.30 -2.28
CA ILE A 111 -26.62 -19.27 -2.12
C ILE A 111 -27.76 -19.49 -3.11
N SER A 112 -27.45 -19.78 -4.38
CA SER A 112 -28.47 -20.06 -5.39
C SER A 112 -29.31 -21.28 -5.02
N GLU A 113 -28.68 -22.38 -4.61
CA GLU A 113 -29.38 -23.59 -4.16
C GLU A 113 -30.28 -23.32 -2.93
N ALA A 114 -29.79 -22.53 -1.97
CA ALA A 114 -30.58 -22.10 -0.82
C ALA A 114 -31.78 -21.24 -1.25
N MET A 115 -31.57 -20.28 -2.15
CA MET A 115 -32.64 -19.43 -2.70
C MET A 115 -33.73 -20.22 -3.42
N GLN A 116 -33.37 -21.32 -4.09
CA GLN A 116 -34.34 -22.19 -4.75
C GLN A 116 -35.09 -23.12 -3.77
N SER A 117 -34.47 -23.50 -2.64
CA SER A 117 -35.08 -24.42 -1.67
C SER A 117 -35.95 -23.72 -0.62
N ILE A 118 -35.68 -22.46 -0.28
CA ILE A 118 -36.44 -21.69 0.71
C ILE A 118 -37.95 -21.61 0.38
N PRO A 119 -38.40 -21.31 -0.87
CA PRO A 119 -39.83 -21.24 -1.19
C PRO A 119 -40.58 -22.55 -0.91
N ALA A 120 -40.00 -23.69 -1.27
CA ALA A 120 -40.60 -25.00 -1.01
C ALA A 120 -40.71 -25.31 0.50
N LEU A 121 -39.77 -24.82 1.31
CA LEU A 121 -39.84 -24.96 2.77
C LEU A 121 -40.95 -24.07 3.36
N ILE A 122 -41.11 -22.85 2.83
CA ILE A 122 -42.19 -21.93 3.22
C ILE A 122 -43.55 -22.56 2.91
N GLU A 123 -43.76 -23.09 1.71
CA GLU A 123 -45.02 -23.77 1.33
C GLU A 123 -45.35 -24.93 2.28
N LYS A 124 -44.37 -25.76 2.63
CA LYS A 124 -44.57 -26.85 3.60
C LYS A 124 -44.97 -26.33 4.98
N ALA A 125 -44.29 -25.29 5.48
CA ALA A 125 -44.60 -24.69 6.77
C ALA A 125 -46.01 -24.08 6.80
N GLU A 126 -46.41 -23.41 5.71
CA GLU A 126 -47.75 -22.84 5.56
C GLU A 126 -48.82 -23.95 5.51
N GLY A 127 -48.57 -25.05 4.78
CA GLY A 127 -49.44 -26.22 4.79
C GLY A 127 -49.63 -26.84 6.18
N PHE A 128 -48.55 -26.99 6.96
CA PHE A 128 -48.66 -27.43 8.35
C PHE A 128 -49.46 -26.46 9.22
N SER A 129 -49.27 -25.15 9.04
CA SER A 129 -50.01 -24.13 9.79
C SER A 129 -51.51 -24.22 9.54
N GLN A 130 -51.92 -24.41 8.28
CA GLN A 130 -53.34 -24.58 7.92
C GLN A 130 -53.93 -25.84 8.56
N ALA A 131 -53.23 -26.98 8.50
CA ALA A 131 -53.71 -28.22 9.14
C ALA A 131 -53.91 -28.05 10.65
N LEU A 132 -52.97 -27.40 11.35
CA LEU A 132 -53.09 -27.13 12.78
C LEU A 132 -54.24 -26.16 13.09
N THR A 133 -54.51 -25.16 12.23
CA THR A 133 -55.67 -24.27 12.43
C THR A 133 -57.02 -24.97 12.24
N LEU A 134 -57.09 -25.98 11.36
CA LEU A 134 -58.31 -26.73 11.10
C LEU A 134 -58.58 -27.83 12.15
N GLN A 135 -57.56 -28.25 12.90
CA GLN A 135 -57.66 -29.33 13.88
C GLN A 135 -58.72 -29.08 14.97
N PRO A 136 -58.81 -27.90 15.62
CA PRO A 136 -59.85 -27.62 16.62
C PRO A 136 -61.26 -27.60 16.01
N THR A 137 -61.40 -27.13 14.76
CA THR A 137 -62.67 -27.11 14.05
C THR A 137 -63.13 -28.54 13.76
N LEU A 138 -62.22 -29.40 13.34
CA LEU A 138 -62.47 -30.83 13.12
C LEU A 138 -62.89 -31.55 14.40
N GLU A 139 -62.20 -31.32 15.52
CA GLU A 139 -62.56 -31.91 16.82
C GLU A 139 -63.91 -31.37 17.33
N LEU A 140 -64.19 -30.07 17.15
CA LEU A 140 -65.50 -29.50 17.48
C LEU A 140 -66.62 -30.09 16.61
N CYS A 141 -66.36 -30.33 15.32
CA CYS A 141 -67.28 -31.03 14.43
C CYS A 141 -67.53 -32.46 14.89
N LYS A 142 -66.49 -33.21 15.30
CA LYS A 142 -66.62 -34.56 15.87
C LYS A 142 -67.45 -34.54 17.15
N LEU A 143 -67.18 -33.61 18.07
CA LEU A 143 -67.92 -33.50 19.34
C LEU A 143 -69.39 -33.12 19.08
N ARG A 144 -69.67 -32.17 18.19
CA ARG A 144 -71.05 -31.86 17.78
C ARG A 144 -71.72 -33.10 17.18
N GLN A 145 -71.03 -33.80 16.29
CA GLN A 145 -71.56 -35.03 15.71
C GLN A 145 -71.86 -36.04 16.81
N GLU A 146 -70.97 -36.29 17.77
CA GLU A 146 -71.16 -37.22 18.88
C GLU A 146 -72.32 -36.82 19.82
N VAL A 147 -72.42 -35.54 20.21
CA VAL A 147 -73.51 -35.01 21.05
C VAL A 147 -74.87 -35.13 20.35
N PHE A 148 -74.92 -34.84 19.04
CA PHE A 148 -76.17 -34.86 18.28
C PHE A 148 -76.50 -36.23 17.64
N SER A 149 -75.56 -37.18 17.58
CA SER A 149 -75.78 -38.54 17.06
C SER A 149 -76.16 -39.57 18.14
N GLY A 150 -76.29 -39.13 19.40
CA GLY A 150 -76.94 -39.89 20.48
C GLY A 150 -78.46 -40.05 20.33
N CYS A 151 -79.10 -39.36 19.37
CA CYS A 151 -80.53 -39.53 19.11
C CYS A 151 -80.75 -40.61 18.04
N LYS A 152 -80.86 -41.87 18.48
CA LYS A 152 -81.56 -42.88 17.69
C LYS A 152 -83.06 -42.60 17.81
N VAL A 153 -83.60 -41.78 16.92
CA VAL A 153 -85.01 -41.85 16.56
C VAL A 153 -85.11 -42.19 15.08
N LYS A 154 -85.91 -43.21 14.85
CA LYS A 154 -86.20 -43.89 13.60
C LYS A 154 -86.76 -42.91 12.56
N GLU A 155 -86.31 -43.16 11.32
CA GLU A 155 -87.19 -43.40 10.17
C GLU A 155 -88.05 -42.23 9.66
N GLU A 156 -87.71 -41.88 8.41
CA GLU A 156 -88.63 -41.60 7.30
C GLU A 156 -89.17 -40.17 7.03
N ASN A 157 -88.84 -39.78 5.80
CA ASN A 157 -89.72 -39.18 4.78
C ASN A 157 -89.95 -37.64 4.74
N ASN A 158 -89.68 -37.14 3.53
CA ASN A 158 -90.45 -36.13 2.79
C ASN A 158 -90.21 -34.62 3.08
N VAL A 159 -89.39 -34.03 2.19
CA VAL A 159 -89.66 -32.86 1.33
C VAL A 159 -90.30 -31.57 1.91
N GLN A 160 -89.62 -30.47 1.51
CA GLN A 160 -90.08 -29.12 1.18
C GLN A 160 -90.01 -27.99 2.23
N ASN A 161 -89.24 -27.00 1.79
CA ASN A 161 -89.35 -25.54 1.93
C ASN A 161 -89.54 -24.95 3.33
N LEU A 162 -88.65 -24.01 3.68
CA LEU A 162 -88.99 -22.76 4.39
C LEU A 162 -87.77 -21.81 4.37
N VAL A 163 -87.98 -20.61 3.85
CA VAL A 163 -87.13 -19.39 3.96
C VAL A 163 -87.50 -18.69 5.29
N PRO A 164 -86.57 -17.99 6.00
CA PRO A 164 -86.56 -16.51 6.02
C PRO A 164 -85.15 -15.88 6.35
N PRO A 165 -85.03 -14.56 6.64
CA PRO A 165 -84.96 -13.40 5.71
C PRO A 165 -83.61 -12.62 5.84
N GLY A 166 -83.20 -11.78 4.87
CA GLY A 166 -83.39 -10.31 4.88
C GLY A 166 -82.12 -9.55 5.33
N GLU A 167 -81.32 -8.99 4.39
CA GLU A 167 -81.17 -7.53 4.12
C GLU A 167 -80.13 -6.86 5.07
N VAL A 168 -79.25 -5.90 4.73
CA VAL A 168 -79.24 -4.75 3.81
C VAL A 168 -77.78 -4.37 3.47
N THR A 169 -77.61 -3.75 2.30
CA THR A 169 -76.39 -3.36 1.57
C THR A 169 -75.80 -1.98 2.03
N PRO A 170 -74.91 -1.27 1.27
CA PRO A 170 -73.58 -0.83 1.69
C PRO A 170 -73.44 0.71 1.81
N THR A 171 -72.24 1.26 2.06
CA THR A 171 -71.91 2.65 1.65
C THR A 171 -70.40 2.81 1.45
N GLY A 172 -70.01 3.21 0.25
CA GLY A 172 -68.67 3.71 -0.06
C GLY A 172 -68.68 5.23 -0.19
N THR A 173 -67.56 5.88 0.13
CA THR A 173 -67.10 7.16 -0.44
C THR A 173 -65.68 7.43 0.10
N VAL A 174 -64.64 7.44 -0.74
CA VAL A 174 -64.05 8.59 -1.47
C VAL A 174 -62.97 9.35 -0.67
N SER A 175 -61.75 9.27 -1.23
CA SER A 175 -60.72 10.31 -1.39
C SER A 175 -60.38 11.24 -0.21
N SER A 176 -59.14 11.15 0.26
CA SER A 176 -58.38 12.34 0.67
C SER A 176 -56.95 12.32 0.11
N LYS A 177 -56.45 13.51 -0.18
CA LYS A 177 -55.31 13.84 -1.04
C LYS A 177 -54.02 14.02 -0.21
N ASN A 178 -52.93 13.39 -0.69
CA ASN A 178 -51.53 13.89 -0.77
C ASN A 178 -50.79 14.28 0.54
N PRO A 179 -49.50 14.69 0.51
CA PRO A 179 -48.27 14.12 -0.08
C PRO A 179 -47.18 13.85 0.99
N TYR A 180 -46.13 13.10 0.62
CA TYR A 180 -44.75 13.23 1.14
C TYR A 180 -44.53 13.27 2.67
N VAL A 181 -44.42 12.09 3.28
CA VAL A 181 -43.61 11.95 4.51
C VAL A 181 -42.16 11.73 4.09
N LEU A 182 -41.41 12.83 3.95
CA LEU A 182 -39.95 12.79 3.96
C LEU A 182 -39.50 12.40 5.37
N LEU A 183 -39.22 11.12 5.58
CA LEU A 183 -38.47 10.66 6.74
C LEU A 183 -37.09 11.33 6.73
N LYS A 184 -36.95 12.41 7.50
CA LYS A 184 -35.65 12.99 7.86
C LYS A 184 -34.87 11.93 8.64
N ARG A 185 -34.05 11.14 7.95
CA ARG A 185 -33.02 10.31 8.59
C ARG A 185 -32.08 11.24 9.35
N ARG A 186 -32.13 11.19 10.69
CA ARG A 186 -31.15 11.80 11.57
C ARG A 186 -29.81 11.09 11.30
N LYS A 187 -28.88 11.73 10.58
CA LYS A 187 -27.52 11.20 10.40
C LYS A 187 -26.78 11.34 11.74
N ALA A 188 -26.39 10.21 12.33
CA ALA A 188 -25.42 10.22 13.43
C ALA A 188 -24.10 10.83 12.93
N ALA A 189 -23.44 11.61 13.80
CA ALA A 189 -22.21 12.34 13.47
C ALA A 189 -21.04 11.40 13.09
N ASP A 190 -21.12 10.12 13.46
CA ASP A 190 -20.07 9.12 13.29
C ASP A 190 -20.47 8.05 12.29
N SER A 191 -20.44 8.40 11.00
CA SER A 191 -20.42 7.39 9.92
C SER A 191 -18.97 7.16 9.46
N PRO A 192 -18.53 5.90 9.28
CA PRO A 192 -17.14 5.56 8.95
C PRO A 192 -16.66 6.10 7.59
N GLU A 193 -17.57 6.51 6.70
CA GLU A 193 -17.26 7.11 5.39
C GLU A 193 -16.53 8.46 5.50
N ARG A 194 -16.71 9.20 6.61
CA ARG A 194 -16.08 10.52 6.80
C ARG A 194 -14.59 10.45 7.18
N ARG A 195 -14.08 9.26 7.56
CA ARG A 195 -12.65 9.06 7.85
C ARG A 195 -11.78 8.96 6.61
N ARG A 196 -12.34 8.60 5.45
CA ARG A 196 -11.56 8.35 4.23
C ARG A 196 -11.38 9.56 3.32
N TYR A 197 -12.18 10.63 3.49
CA TYR A 197 -12.04 11.87 2.72
C TYR A 197 -12.39 13.12 3.55
N PRO A 198 -11.40 13.86 4.09
CA PRO A 198 -11.64 15.12 4.77
C PRO A 198 -12.08 16.19 3.76
N LEU A 199 -13.32 16.67 3.86
CA LEU A 199 -13.80 17.80 3.06
C LEU A 199 -13.08 19.09 3.51
N ARG A 200 -12.08 19.52 2.74
CA ARG A 200 -11.45 20.83 2.91
C ARG A 200 -12.47 21.93 2.59
N ARG A 201 -12.96 22.63 3.61
CA ARG A 201 -13.78 23.84 3.42
C ARG A 201 -12.93 24.92 2.76
N ARG A 202 -13.13 25.18 1.46
CA ARG A 202 -12.59 26.37 0.81
C ARG A 202 -13.40 27.58 1.26
N LYS A 203 -12.76 28.53 1.94
CA LYS A 203 -13.30 29.87 2.14
C LYS A 203 -13.01 30.67 0.87
N ILE A 204 -14.05 31.08 0.16
CA ILE A 204 -13.94 32.03 -0.94
C ILE A 204 -14.23 33.41 -0.33
N THR A 205 -13.23 34.26 -0.26
CA THR A 205 -13.41 35.68 0.05
C THR A 205 -13.65 36.41 -1.26
N LEU A 206 -14.86 36.92 -1.46
CA LEU A 206 -15.16 37.89 -2.51
C LEU A 206 -14.83 39.27 -1.94
N SER A 207 -13.82 39.94 -2.49
CA SER A 207 -13.57 41.37 -2.25
C SER A 207 -14.59 42.17 -3.06
N ALA A 208 -15.21 43.15 -2.41
CA ALA A 208 -16.03 44.19 -3.03
C ALA A 208 -15.17 45.18 -3.82
#